data_AF-A0A1G0AH59-F1
#
_entry.id   AF-A0A1G0AH59-F1
#
_cell.length_a   1.000
_cell.length_b   1.000
_cell.length_c   1.000
_cell.angle_alpha   90.00
_cell.angle_beta   90.00
_cell.angle_gamma   90.00
#
_symmetry.space_group_name_H-M   'P 1'
#
loop_
_entity.id
_entity.type
_entity.pdbx_description
1 polymer ?
#
loop_
_entity_poly.entity_id
_entity_poly.type
_entity_poly.pdbx_seq_one_letter_code
_entity_poly.pdbx_strand_id
1 'polypeptide(L)'
;MADDLLGQARAAVERGDAVAATDLVARAFAADPSDPHVRDLYVGLHLARAIRLAATAREARRADIARRAIPYDTEFRDSPNVEAAFEEALRAHDDLLGADPGNEKVLVMKAALLFRRDREKGRAEALEILQRIQEVHPENRQVAYAIKKVERPCPRCGDTGFCPYCAGRGTKTFVRVERRCERCHGQGICPVCGIL
;
A
#
# COMPACT_ATOMS: atom_id res chain seq x y z
N MET A 1 -19.18 8.07 -26.71
CA MET A 1 -19.64 7.59 -25.38
C MET A 1 -18.52 7.70 -24.35
N ALA A 2 -17.32 7.20 -24.63
CA ALA A 2 -16.16 7.36 -23.74
C ALA A 2 -15.83 8.84 -23.45
N ASP A 3 -15.80 9.71 -24.47
CA ASP A 3 -15.52 11.15 -24.30
C ASP A 3 -16.49 11.87 -23.35
N ASP A 4 -17.79 11.55 -23.43
CA ASP A 4 -18.82 12.13 -22.56
C ASP A 4 -18.63 11.65 -21.11
N LEU A 5 -18.38 10.36 -20.91
CA LEU A 5 -18.08 9.80 -19.58
C LEU A 5 -16.79 10.39 -19.00
N LEU A 6 -15.75 10.60 -19.82
CA LEU A 6 -14.50 11.22 -19.42
C LEU A 6 -14.71 12.68 -18.99
N GLY A 7 -15.52 13.44 -19.73
CA GLY A 7 -15.91 14.80 -19.38
C GLY A 7 -16.65 14.85 -18.03
N GLN A 8 -17.60 13.96 -17.82
CA GLN A 8 -18.33 13.84 -16.55
C GLN A 8 -17.42 13.43 -15.39
N ALA A 9 -16.49 12.51 -15.61
CA ALA A 9 -15.52 12.07 -14.62
C ALA A 9 -14.63 13.24 -14.18
N ARG A 10 -14.11 14.04 -15.12
CA ARG A 10 -13.31 15.25 -14.82
C ARG A 10 -14.10 16.26 -14.00
N ALA A 11 -15.35 16.53 -14.40
CA ALA A 11 -16.22 17.44 -13.65
C ALA A 11 -16.51 16.92 -12.22
N ALA A 12 -16.61 15.60 -12.02
CA ALA A 12 -16.75 15.01 -10.68
C ALA A 12 -15.47 15.19 -9.84
N VAL A 13 -14.28 15.05 -10.45
CA VAL A 13 -13.00 15.37 -9.77
C VAL A 13 -12.96 16.82 -9.31
N GLU A 14 -13.36 17.76 -10.18
CA GLU A 14 -13.39 19.20 -9.84
C GLU A 14 -14.33 19.52 -8.68
N ARG A 15 -15.44 18.79 -8.55
CA ARG A 15 -16.38 18.90 -7.43
C ARG A 15 -15.92 18.16 -6.17
N GLY A 16 -14.81 17.43 -6.23
CA GLY A 16 -14.33 16.59 -5.12
C GLY A 16 -15.12 15.31 -4.90
N ASP A 17 -15.98 14.92 -5.85
CA ASP A 17 -16.76 13.68 -5.79
C ASP A 17 -15.93 12.51 -6.31
N ALA A 18 -15.05 12.00 -5.45
CA ALA A 18 -14.16 10.89 -5.79
C ALA A 18 -14.90 9.59 -6.13
N VAL A 19 -16.09 9.36 -5.58
CA VAL A 19 -16.87 8.14 -5.83
C VAL A 19 -17.43 8.19 -7.24
N ALA A 20 -18.13 9.27 -7.59
CA ALA A 20 -18.66 9.44 -8.93
C ALA A 20 -17.54 9.48 -9.99
N ALA A 21 -16.44 10.19 -9.71
CA ALA A 21 -15.30 10.25 -10.61
C ALA A 21 -14.72 8.85 -10.90
N THR A 22 -14.60 7.99 -9.88
CA THR A 22 -14.07 6.63 -10.05
C THR A 22 -15.04 5.76 -10.85
N ASP A 23 -16.35 5.83 -10.60
CA ASP A 23 -17.35 5.07 -11.37
C ASP A 23 -17.37 5.48 -12.85
N LEU A 24 -17.41 6.79 -13.09
CA LEU A 24 -17.49 7.36 -14.43
C LEU A 24 -16.23 7.03 -15.26
N VAL A 25 -15.04 7.13 -14.66
CA VAL A 25 -13.80 6.78 -15.37
C VAL A 25 -13.68 5.28 -15.62
N ALA A 26 -14.16 4.43 -14.70
CA ALA A 26 -14.17 2.98 -14.91
C ALA A 26 -15.07 2.59 -16.09
N ARG A 27 -16.22 3.24 -16.22
CA ARG A 27 -17.13 3.06 -17.37
C ARG A 27 -16.53 3.61 -18.67
N ALA A 28 -15.84 4.75 -18.61
CA ALA A 28 -15.12 5.28 -19.76
C ALA A 28 -14.02 4.31 -20.23
N PHE A 29 -13.23 3.78 -19.29
CA PHE A 29 -12.16 2.81 -19.56
C PHE A 29 -12.70 1.50 -20.12
N ALA A 30 -13.84 1.01 -19.62
CA ALA A 30 -14.50 -0.16 -20.19
C ALA A 30 -15.01 0.07 -21.62
N ALA A 31 -15.37 1.30 -21.97
CA ALA A 31 -15.85 1.65 -23.31
C ALA A 31 -14.70 1.85 -24.31
N ASP A 32 -13.59 2.44 -23.89
CA ASP A 32 -12.38 2.61 -24.70
C ASP A 32 -11.11 2.57 -23.82
N PRO A 33 -10.51 1.39 -23.60
CA PRO A 33 -9.30 1.25 -22.79
C PRO A 33 -8.03 1.73 -23.53
N SER A 34 -8.12 1.99 -24.84
CA SER A 34 -7.00 2.41 -25.67
C SER A 34 -6.80 3.93 -25.68
N ASP A 35 -7.83 4.70 -25.30
CA ASP A 35 -7.74 6.15 -25.16
C ASP A 35 -6.74 6.52 -24.05
N PRO A 36 -5.64 7.24 -24.38
CA PRO A 36 -4.63 7.61 -23.40
C PRO A 36 -5.17 8.51 -22.28
N HIS A 37 -6.12 9.40 -22.57
CA HIS A 37 -6.69 10.31 -21.57
C HIS A 37 -7.63 9.57 -20.60
N VAL A 38 -8.37 8.59 -21.09
CA VAL A 38 -9.20 7.72 -20.25
C VAL A 38 -8.31 6.87 -19.35
N ARG A 39 -7.27 6.24 -19.93
CA ARG A 39 -6.32 5.41 -19.19
C ARG A 39 -5.57 6.22 -18.12
N ASP A 40 -5.09 7.41 -18.44
CA ASP A 40 -4.38 8.26 -17.47
C ASP A 40 -5.26 8.64 -16.28
N LEU A 41 -6.51 9.05 -16.53
CA LEU A 41 -7.44 9.39 -15.46
C LEU A 41 -7.84 8.14 -14.64
N TYR A 42 -8.05 7.00 -15.32
CA TYR A 42 -8.36 5.72 -14.69
C TYR A 42 -7.25 5.31 -13.73
N VAL A 43 -6.00 5.25 -14.22
CA VAL A 43 -4.81 4.91 -13.43
C VAL A 43 -4.64 5.88 -12.27
N GLY A 44 -4.78 7.19 -12.49
CA GLY A 44 -4.66 8.20 -11.44
C GLY A 44 -5.65 8.02 -10.29
N LEU A 45 -6.94 7.86 -10.61
CA LEU A 45 -7.99 7.71 -9.61
C LEU A 45 -7.93 6.35 -8.89
N HIS A 46 -7.68 5.27 -9.63
CA HIS A 46 -7.57 3.94 -9.06
C HIS A 46 -6.28 3.75 -8.25
N LEU A 47 -5.17 4.41 -8.61
CA LEU A 47 -3.97 4.43 -7.78
C LEU A 47 -4.22 5.13 -6.45
N ALA A 48 -4.94 6.27 -6.46
CA ALA A 48 -5.34 6.93 -5.22
C ALA A 48 -6.22 6.01 -4.34
N ARG A 49 -7.10 5.21 -4.95
CA ARG A 49 -7.88 4.18 -4.25
C ARG A 49 -6.98 3.06 -3.68
N ALA A 50 -6.06 2.52 -4.46
CA ALA A 50 -5.14 1.47 -4.03
C ALA A 50 -4.27 1.92 -2.84
N ILE A 51 -3.78 3.17 -2.87
CA ILE A 51 -3.07 3.82 -1.76
C ILE A 51 -3.93 3.84 -0.49
N ARG A 52 -5.20 4.26 -0.62
CA ARG A 52 -6.14 4.31 0.51
C ARG A 52 -6.41 2.92 1.07
N LEU A 53 -6.65 1.92 0.22
CA LEU A 53 -6.85 0.53 0.65
C LEU A 53 -5.64 -0.01 1.42
N ALA A 54 -4.42 0.22 0.91
CA ALA A 54 -3.20 -0.16 1.60
C ALA A 54 -3.00 0.57 2.95
N ALA A 55 -3.46 1.83 3.07
CA ALA A 55 -3.48 2.54 4.34
C ALA A 55 -4.52 1.94 5.31
N THR A 56 -5.74 1.66 4.82
CA THR A 56 -6.80 1.03 5.61
C THR A 56 -6.42 -0.36 6.10
N ALA A 57 -5.77 -1.19 5.28
CA ALA A 57 -5.29 -2.51 5.69
C ALA A 57 -4.27 -2.43 6.83
N ARG A 58 -3.32 -1.48 6.74
CA ARG A 58 -2.36 -1.22 7.82
C ARG A 58 -3.03 -0.74 9.10
N GLU A 59 -4.03 0.13 8.98
CA GLU A 59 -4.81 0.61 10.12
C GLU A 59 -5.62 -0.53 10.76
N ALA A 60 -6.27 -1.36 9.95
CA ALA A 60 -7.01 -2.52 10.42
C ALA A 60 -6.10 -3.49 11.18
N ARG A 61 -4.89 -3.74 10.67
CA ARG A 61 -3.87 -4.53 11.37
C ARG A 61 -3.51 -3.92 12.72
N ARG A 62 -3.21 -2.62 12.75
CA ARG A 62 -2.86 -1.89 13.98
C ARG A 62 -3.99 -1.99 15.02
N ALA A 63 -5.22 -1.74 14.59
CA ALA A 63 -6.41 -1.82 15.43
C ALA A 63 -6.66 -3.26 15.93
N ASP A 64 -6.44 -4.28 15.10
CA ASP A 64 -6.56 -5.69 15.50
C ASP A 64 -5.53 -6.06 16.59
N ILE A 65 -4.27 -5.66 16.39
CA ILE A 65 -3.19 -5.86 17.37
C ILE A 65 -3.58 -5.22 18.72
N ALA A 66 -4.04 -3.96 18.70
CA ALA A 66 -4.45 -3.25 19.90
C ALA A 66 -5.66 -3.91 20.60
N ARG A 67 -6.73 -4.20 19.84
CA ARG A 67 -7.97 -4.81 20.34
C ARG A 67 -7.73 -6.16 21.00
N ARG A 68 -6.89 -7.01 20.39
CA ARG A 68 -6.60 -8.36 20.88
C ARG A 68 -5.61 -8.38 22.05
N ALA A 69 -5.03 -7.22 22.42
CA ALA A 69 -4.05 -7.08 23.51
C ALA A 69 -2.94 -8.14 23.47
N ILE A 70 -2.49 -8.50 22.26
CA ILE A 70 -1.58 -9.63 22.01
C ILE A 70 -0.30 -9.45 22.83
N PRO A 71 0.17 -10.42 23.61
CA PRO A 71 1.42 -10.28 24.36
C PRO A 71 2.63 -10.00 23.45
N TYR A 72 3.63 -9.31 23.98
CA TYR A 72 4.81 -8.86 23.21
C TYR A 72 5.71 -10.00 22.71
N ASP A 73 5.66 -11.15 23.38
CA ASP A 73 6.39 -12.38 23.07
C ASP A 73 5.61 -13.33 22.16
N THR A 74 4.37 -12.99 21.83
CA THR A 74 3.54 -13.80 20.94
C THR A 74 3.74 -13.36 19.50
N GLU A 75 4.03 -14.32 18.63
CA GLU A 75 4.05 -14.09 17.18
C GLU A 75 2.67 -13.56 16.73
N PHE A 76 2.67 -12.36 16.14
CA PHE A 76 1.45 -11.75 15.63
C PHE A 76 1.03 -12.40 14.32
N ARG A 77 -0.24 -12.80 14.24
CA ARG A 77 -0.89 -13.25 13.00
C ARG A 77 -2.10 -12.40 12.72
N ASP A 78 -2.19 -11.94 11.48
CA ASP A 78 -3.34 -11.20 10.99
C ASP A 78 -4.62 -12.02 11.16
N SER A 79 -5.69 -11.33 11.56
CA SER A 79 -7.03 -11.91 11.50
C SER A 79 -7.50 -12.02 10.04
N PRO A 80 -8.47 -12.90 9.73
CA PRO A 80 -9.02 -13.03 8.38
C PRO A 80 -9.48 -11.70 7.76
N ASN A 81 -10.00 -10.78 8.57
CA ASN A 81 -10.41 -9.45 8.10
C ASN A 81 -9.23 -8.58 7.68
N VAL A 82 -8.10 -8.67 8.38
CA VAL A 82 -6.88 -7.94 8.04
C VAL A 82 -6.25 -8.53 6.78
N GLU A 83 -6.18 -9.85 6.68
CA GLU A 83 -5.73 -10.54 5.46
C GLU A 83 -6.57 -10.12 4.25
N ALA A 84 -7.90 -10.13 4.38
CA ALA A 84 -8.80 -9.69 3.32
C ALA A 84 -8.57 -8.24 2.90
N ALA A 85 -8.28 -7.34 3.83
CA ALA A 85 -7.99 -5.93 3.52
C ALA A 85 -6.66 -5.77 2.75
N PHE A 86 -5.64 -6.56 3.09
CA PHE A 86 -4.39 -6.56 2.32
C PHE A 86 -4.58 -7.16 0.92
N GLU A 87 -5.36 -8.24 0.79
CA GLU A 87 -5.70 -8.83 -0.51
C GLU A 87 -6.49 -7.87 -1.39
N GLU A 88 -7.44 -7.14 -0.83
CA GLU A 88 -8.18 -6.10 -1.58
C GLU A 88 -7.23 -5.01 -2.08
N ALA A 89 -6.30 -4.56 -1.23
CA ALA A 89 -5.30 -3.59 -1.63
C ALA A 89 -4.37 -4.13 -2.73
N LEU A 90 -3.92 -5.39 -2.65
CA LEU A 90 -3.09 -6.02 -3.69
C LEU A 90 -3.84 -6.14 -5.01
N ARG A 91 -5.10 -6.61 -4.98
CA ARG A 91 -5.96 -6.71 -6.17
C ARG A 91 -6.14 -5.37 -6.86
N ALA A 92 -6.31 -4.28 -6.10
CA ALA A 92 -6.40 -2.94 -6.67
C ALA A 92 -5.11 -2.50 -7.40
N HIS A 93 -3.94 -2.99 -7.00
CA HIS A 93 -2.69 -2.78 -7.76
C HIS A 93 -2.65 -3.68 -8.99
N ASP A 94 -3.10 -4.93 -8.90
CA ASP A 94 -3.15 -5.84 -10.05
C ASP A 94 -4.10 -5.34 -11.14
N ASP A 95 -5.27 -4.80 -10.78
CA ASP A 95 -6.22 -4.19 -11.71
C ASP A 95 -5.58 -3.00 -12.47
N LEU A 96 -4.75 -2.21 -11.78
CA LEU A 96 -4.00 -1.10 -12.37
C LEU A 96 -2.92 -1.61 -13.33
N LEU A 97 -2.19 -2.66 -12.96
CA LEU A 97 -1.18 -3.28 -13.81
C LEU A 97 -1.80 -4.01 -15.01
N GLY A 98 -3.06 -4.44 -14.92
CA GLY A 98 -3.81 -4.91 -16.08
C GLY A 98 -4.07 -3.80 -17.12
N ALA A 99 -4.30 -2.56 -16.65
CA ALA A 99 -4.52 -1.40 -17.51
C ALA A 99 -3.21 -0.75 -18.01
N ASP A 100 -2.16 -0.77 -17.18
CA ASP A 100 -0.84 -0.23 -17.48
C ASP A 100 0.26 -1.12 -16.85
N PRO A 101 0.68 -2.20 -17.56
CA PRO A 101 1.61 -3.19 -17.02
C PRO A 101 2.99 -2.64 -16.66
N GLY A 102 3.40 -1.56 -17.32
CA GLY A 102 4.70 -0.92 -17.13
C GLY A 102 4.71 0.19 -16.09
N ASN A 103 3.60 0.40 -15.36
CA ASN A 103 3.51 1.52 -14.44
C ASN A 103 4.44 1.35 -13.24
N GLU A 104 5.64 1.93 -13.32
CA GLU A 104 6.68 1.85 -12.29
C GLU A 104 6.15 2.22 -10.90
N LYS A 105 5.32 3.27 -10.82
CA LYS A 105 4.77 3.74 -9.55
C LYS A 105 3.88 2.67 -8.92
N VAL A 106 2.97 2.06 -9.70
CA VAL A 106 2.11 0.98 -9.22
C VAL A 106 2.95 -0.23 -8.80
N LEU A 107 3.96 -0.60 -9.61
CA LEU A 107 4.86 -1.73 -9.32
C LEU A 107 5.63 -1.52 -8.00
N VAL A 108 6.25 -0.36 -7.79
CA VAL A 108 6.96 -0.02 -6.54
C VAL A 108 6.00 -0.08 -5.35
N MET A 109 4.78 0.43 -5.50
CA MET A 109 3.79 0.42 -4.44
C MET A 109 3.29 -0.99 -4.11
N LYS A 110 3.07 -1.84 -5.11
CA LYS A 110 2.73 -3.26 -4.93
C LYS A 110 3.86 -4.00 -4.22
N ALA A 111 5.11 -3.86 -4.67
CA ALA A 111 6.27 -4.48 -4.03
C ALA A 111 6.39 -4.07 -2.56
N ALA A 112 6.19 -2.78 -2.27
CA ALA A 112 6.23 -2.29 -0.90
C ALA A 112 5.05 -2.79 -0.05
N LEU A 113 3.89 -3.07 -0.64
CA LEU A 113 2.73 -3.65 0.04
C LEU A 113 2.96 -5.13 0.35
N LEU A 114 3.43 -5.92 -0.61
CA LEU A 114 3.81 -7.33 -0.44
C LEU A 114 4.80 -7.49 0.71
N PHE A 115 5.91 -6.74 0.66
CA PHE A 115 6.93 -6.78 1.68
C PHE A 115 6.42 -6.32 3.06
N ARG A 116 5.53 -5.32 3.12
CA ARG A 116 5.00 -4.85 4.42
C ARG A 116 3.92 -5.75 5.00
N ARG A 117 3.17 -6.44 4.16
CA ARG A 117 2.17 -7.41 4.60
C ARG A 117 2.86 -8.57 5.28
N ASP A 118 3.77 -9.24 4.58
CA ASP A 118 4.48 -10.42 5.04
C ASP A 118 5.92 -10.35 4.49
N ARG A 119 6.88 -10.15 5.37
CA ARG A 119 8.29 -9.98 4.99
C ARG A 119 9.01 -11.27 4.67
N GLU A 120 8.45 -12.40 5.06
CA GLU A 120 9.00 -13.70 4.74
C GLU A 120 8.51 -14.10 3.35
N LYS A 121 7.19 -14.12 3.16
CA LYS A 121 6.57 -14.56 1.89
C LYS A 121 6.66 -13.50 0.80
N GLY A 122 6.42 -12.23 1.13
CA GLY A 122 6.34 -11.14 0.17
C GLY A 122 7.70 -10.61 -0.30
N ARG A 123 8.83 -11.05 0.29
CA ARG A 123 10.16 -10.53 -0.07
C ARG A 123 10.60 -10.92 -1.45
N ALA A 124 10.47 -12.20 -1.81
CA ALA A 124 10.94 -12.70 -3.09
C ALA A 124 10.21 -11.99 -4.24
N GLU A 125 8.89 -11.93 -4.19
CA GLU A 125 8.07 -11.24 -5.19
C GLU A 125 8.33 -9.73 -5.21
N ALA A 126 8.48 -9.09 -4.04
CA ALA A 126 8.83 -7.66 -4.00
C ALA A 126 10.19 -7.36 -4.64
N LEU A 127 11.20 -8.20 -4.41
CA LEU A 127 12.51 -8.06 -5.05
C LEU A 127 12.44 -8.28 -6.54
N GLU A 128 11.71 -9.32 -6.99
CA GLU A 128 11.54 -9.59 -8.41
C GLU A 128 10.92 -8.38 -9.14
N ILE A 129 9.85 -7.80 -8.58
CA ILE A 129 9.25 -6.58 -9.14
C ILE A 129 10.26 -5.44 -9.20
N LEU A 130 10.95 -5.15 -8.09
CA LEU A 130 11.87 -4.02 -8.02
C LEU A 130 13.10 -4.21 -8.92
N GLN A 131 13.63 -5.43 -9.03
CA GLN A 131 14.77 -5.75 -9.89
C GLN A 131 14.40 -5.59 -11.36
N ARG A 132 13.22 -6.03 -11.78
CA ARG A 132 12.73 -5.78 -13.15
C ARG A 132 12.66 -4.28 -13.47
N ILE A 133 12.22 -3.44 -12.52
CA ILE A 133 12.25 -1.98 -12.73
C ILE A 133 13.69 -1.47 -12.84
N GLN A 134 14.58 -1.94 -11.97
CA GLN A 134 16.00 -1.53 -11.95
C GLN A 134 16.75 -1.94 -13.23
N GLU A 135 16.38 -3.06 -13.86
CA GLU A 135 16.92 -3.51 -15.15
C GLU A 135 16.55 -2.57 -16.30
N VAL A 136 15.31 -2.09 -16.32
CA VAL A 136 14.81 -1.17 -17.36
C VAL A 136 15.24 0.28 -17.08
N HIS A 137 15.23 0.68 -15.81
CA HIS A 137 15.47 2.05 -15.33
C HIS A 137 16.59 2.08 -14.27
N PRO A 138 17.86 1.84 -14.66
CA PRO A 138 18.97 1.75 -13.72
C PRO A 138 19.25 3.05 -12.95
N GLU A 139 18.82 4.20 -13.48
CA GLU A 139 18.93 5.52 -12.87
C GLU A 139 17.95 5.76 -11.72
N ASN A 140 16.92 4.91 -11.56
CA ASN A 140 15.88 5.08 -10.56
C ASN A 140 16.41 4.79 -9.14
N ARG A 141 16.95 5.83 -8.50
CA ARG A 141 17.52 5.75 -7.14
C ARG A 141 16.50 5.32 -6.08
N GLN A 142 15.21 5.59 -6.29
CA GLN A 142 14.16 5.17 -5.35
C GLN A 142 14.04 3.64 -5.35
N VAL A 143 14.07 3.02 -6.53
CA VAL A 143 14.05 1.56 -6.68
C VAL A 143 15.31 0.94 -6.09
N ALA A 144 16.50 1.49 -6.39
CA ALA A 144 17.75 1.02 -5.79
C ALA A 144 17.73 1.05 -4.25
N TYR A 145 17.16 2.13 -3.66
CA TYR A 145 16.99 2.22 -2.21
C TYR A 145 15.98 1.20 -1.68
N ALA A 146 14.85 1.00 -2.38
CA ALA A 146 13.85 0.01 -2.03
C ALA A 146 14.43 -1.41 -2.05
N ILE A 147 15.19 -1.79 -3.08
CA ILE A 147 15.89 -3.08 -3.18
C ILE A 147 16.77 -3.29 -1.96
N LYS A 148 17.70 -2.36 -1.68
CA LYS A 148 18.62 -2.47 -0.52
C LYS A 148 17.87 -2.68 0.80
N LYS A 149 16.69 -2.09 0.93
CA LYS A 149 15.85 -2.17 2.12
C LYS A 149 15.10 -3.50 2.24
N VAL A 150 14.68 -4.06 1.10
CA VAL A 150 13.98 -5.35 1.03
C VAL A 150 14.98 -6.51 1.12
N GLU A 151 16.20 -6.38 0.60
CA GLU A 151 17.22 -7.43 0.68
C GLU A 151 17.76 -7.63 2.09
N ARG A 152 17.94 -6.54 2.85
CA ARG A 152 18.65 -6.56 4.12
C ARG A 152 17.69 -6.64 5.30
N PRO A 153 17.75 -7.72 6.12
CA PRO A 153 16.96 -7.79 7.34
C PRO A 153 17.21 -6.58 8.24
N CYS A 154 16.15 -5.99 8.78
CA CYS A 154 16.30 -4.79 9.59
C CYS A 154 16.76 -5.12 11.02
N PRO A 155 17.97 -4.73 11.45
CA PRO A 155 18.47 -5.05 12.79
C PRO A 155 17.69 -4.34 13.90
N ARG A 156 17.05 -3.20 13.59
CA ARG A 156 16.30 -2.41 14.57
C ARG A 156 15.05 -3.12 15.09
N CYS A 157 14.35 -3.87 14.23
CA CYS A 157 13.10 -4.53 14.58
C CYS A 157 13.18 -6.05 14.47
N GLY A 158 14.39 -6.63 14.35
CA GLY A 158 14.56 -8.05 14.04
C GLY A 158 13.86 -8.45 12.73
N ASP A 159 13.85 -7.52 11.78
CA ASP A 159 13.16 -7.61 10.50
C ASP A 159 11.64 -7.81 10.52
N THR A 160 10.96 -7.69 11.65
CA THR A 160 9.49 -7.78 11.71
C THR A 160 8.73 -6.68 10.96
N GLY A 161 9.36 -5.53 10.73
CA GLY A 161 8.69 -4.34 10.14
C GLY A 161 7.81 -3.58 11.12
N PHE A 162 7.54 -4.12 12.31
CA PHE A 162 6.81 -3.45 13.37
C PHE A 162 7.71 -2.58 14.24
N CYS A 163 7.13 -1.56 14.88
CA CYS A 163 7.84 -0.76 15.85
C CYS A 163 8.19 -1.64 17.07
N PRO A 164 9.47 -1.83 17.41
CA PRO A 164 9.86 -2.70 18.54
C PRO A 164 9.40 -2.12 19.89
N TYR A 165 9.16 -0.81 19.97
CA TYR A 165 8.80 -0.14 21.22
C TYR A 165 7.33 -0.30 21.62
N CYS A 166 6.43 -0.39 20.63
CA CYS A 166 4.99 -0.60 20.84
C CYS A 166 4.48 -1.92 20.23
N ALA A 167 5.36 -2.76 19.70
CA ALA A 167 5.04 -4.02 19.00
C ALA A 167 3.84 -3.90 18.04
N GLY A 168 3.92 -2.98 17.08
CA GLY A 168 2.86 -2.87 16.07
C GLY A 168 1.64 -2.01 16.46
N ARG A 169 1.41 -1.74 17.75
CA ARG A 169 0.18 -1.08 18.23
C ARG A 169 0.01 0.37 17.83
N GLY A 170 1.11 1.09 17.64
CA GLY A 170 1.09 2.54 17.51
C GLY A 170 0.77 3.30 18.80
N THR A 171 0.33 2.61 19.85
CA THR A 171 0.06 3.18 21.17
C THR A 171 0.76 2.40 22.27
N LYS A 172 0.88 3.02 23.44
CA LYS A 172 1.30 2.37 24.68
C LYS A 172 0.34 2.76 25.80
N THR A 173 0.02 1.78 26.64
CA THR A 173 -0.78 2.01 27.85
C THR A 173 0.16 2.24 29.01
N PHE A 174 0.03 3.39 29.68
CA PHE A 174 0.73 3.71 30.91
C PHE A 174 -0.30 4.17 31.95
N VAL A 175 -0.40 3.45 33.08
CA VAL A 175 -1.36 3.75 34.16
C VAL A 175 -2.79 3.93 33.63
N ARG A 176 -3.28 2.96 32.85
CA ARG A 176 -4.62 2.97 32.20
C ARG A 176 -4.87 4.14 31.22
N VAL A 177 -3.87 4.96 30.91
CA VAL A 177 -3.95 5.99 29.88
C VAL A 177 -3.25 5.49 28.62
N GLU A 178 -3.99 5.45 27.52
CA GLU A 178 -3.42 5.13 26.21
C GLU A 178 -2.79 6.39 25.60
N ARG A 179 -1.53 6.29 25.19
CA ARG A 179 -0.79 7.36 24.52
C ARG A 179 -0.22 6.89 23.20
N ARG A 180 -0.16 7.80 22.23
CA ARG A 180 0.52 7.56 20.96
C ARG A 180 1.99 7.21 21.22
N CYS A 181 2.47 6.16 20.54
CA CYS A 181 3.86 5.77 20.58
C CYS A 181 4.73 6.90 20.00
N GLU A 182 5.61 7.45 20.83
CA GLU A 182 6.54 8.52 20.46
C GLU A 182 7.60 8.07 19.44
N ARG A 183 7.94 6.77 19.41
CA ARG A 183 9.02 6.24 18.55
C ARG A 183 8.59 6.02 17.10
N CYS A 184 7.32 5.71 16.88
CA CYS A 184 6.75 5.55 15.54
C CYS A 184 5.66 6.56 15.22
N HIS A 185 5.47 7.57 16.09
CA HIS A 185 4.43 8.60 15.95
C HIS A 185 3.04 8.03 15.67
N GLY A 186 2.68 6.92 16.32
CA GLY A 186 1.39 6.27 16.13
C GLY A 186 1.32 5.25 15.00
N GLN A 187 2.33 5.16 14.14
CA GLN A 187 2.23 4.37 12.91
C GLN A 187 2.28 2.85 13.13
N GLY A 188 2.72 2.39 14.30
CA GLY A 188 2.86 0.95 14.60
C GLY A 188 4.00 0.25 13.84
N ILE A 189 4.51 0.83 12.76
CA ILE A 189 5.60 0.29 11.94
C ILE A 189 6.98 0.77 12.42
N CYS A 190 8.02 0.04 12.02
CA CYS A 190 9.40 0.44 12.26
C CYS A 190 9.72 1.73 11.48
N PRO A 191 10.20 2.80 12.13
CA PRO A 191 10.48 4.08 11.45
C PRO A 191 11.66 4.02 10.48
N VAL A 192 12.47 2.94 10.53
CA VAL A 192 13.60 2.74 9.61
C VAL A 192 13.15 1.90 8.42
N CYS A 193 12.71 0.66 8.69
CA CYS A 193 12.41 -0.27 7.60
C CYS A 193 10.95 -0.26 7.13
N GLY A 194 10.02 0.35 7.88
CA GLY A 194 8.58 0.34 7.58
C GLY A 194 8.10 1.49 6.69
N ILE A 195 8.88 2.57 6.56
CA ILE A 195 8.55 3.75 5.74
C ILE A 195 9.13 3.56 4.33
N LEU A 196 8.35 2.96 3.43
CA LEU A 196 8.64 2.91 1.98
C LEU A 196 7.64 3.81 1.27
#